data_AF-B4I0H9-F1
#
_entry.id   AF-B4I0H9-F1
#
_cell.length_a   1.000
_cell.length_b   1.000
_cell.length_c   1.000
_cell.angle_alpha   90.00
_cell.angle_beta   90.00
_cell.angle_gamma   90.00
#
_symmetry.space_group_name_H-M   'P 1'
#
loop_
_entity.id
_entity.type
_entity.pdbx_description
1 polymer ?
#
loop_
_entity_poly.entity_id
_entity_poly.type
_entity_poly.pdbx_seq_one_letter_code
_entity_poly.pdbx_strand_id
1 'polypeptide(L)'
;MESEKILMAAGVTVAAVVGAFVFWGPSGSRLRQRRGQIAGLHNFGLTCFLNTLLQAMAACPQFIAWLQLYNNASPDRKSLITSMLNTLEVVNGTHATLRGDPHSPGAVLRALNALGWVIPQEEHDAHELFHVLLTCLEEEAIRPQHLGCLSDALPTDNDDNSSFAGTATPVGAFRSFSSMAAGLGASQRIGDQPNRPSSAMLTDFLNMGVR
;
A
#
# COMPACT_ATOMS: atom_id res chain seq x y z
N MET A 1 -26.98 40.86 -51.03
CA MET A 1 -26.20 39.66 -51.42
C MET A 1 -24.90 39.47 -50.64
N GLU A 2 -24.09 40.50 -50.35
CA GLU A 2 -22.85 40.31 -49.56
C GLU A 2 -23.12 40.12 -48.06
N SER A 3 -24.05 40.88 -47.50
CA SER A 3 -24.49 40.78 -46.10
C SER A 3 -25.04 39.39 -45.72
N GLU A 4 -25.80 38.76 -46.63
CA GLU A 4 -26.37 37.43 -46.44
C GLU A 4 -25.30 36.33 -46.44
N LYS A 5 -24.26 36.48 -47.27
CA LYS A 5 -23.11 35.57 -47.30
C LYS A 5 -22.27 35.67 -46.03
N ILE A 6 -22.08 36.88 -45.51
CA ILE A 6 -21.37 37.12 -44.24
C ILE A 6 -22.16 36.52 -43.07
N LEU A 7 -23.49 36.69 -43.05
CA LEU A 7 -24.36 36.11 -42.01
C LEU A 7 -24.33 34.57 -42.03
N MET A 8 -24.41 33.96 -43.22
CA MET A 8 -24.29 32.51 -43.39
C MET A 8 -22.93 31.98 -42.95
N ALA A 9 -21.84 32.63 -43.37
CA ALA A 9 -20.48 32.24 -42.99
C ALA A 9 -20.25 32.37 -41.47
N ALA A 10 -20.77 33.43 -40.85
CA ALA A 10 -20.71 33.62 -39.40
C ALA A 10 -21.53 32.58 -38.62
N GLY A 11 -22.71 32.20 -39.12
CA GLY A 11 -23.54 31.16 -38.50
C GLY A 11 -22.86 29.79 -38.52
N VAL A 12 -22.25 29.43 -39.65
CA VAL A 12 -21.55 28.14 -39.80
C VAL A 12 -20.31 28.06 -38.91
N THR A 13 -19.52 29.13 -38.80
CA THR A 13 -18.32 29.14 -37.95
C THR A 13 -18.67 29.06 -36.47
N VAL A 14 -19.70 29.78 -36.02
CA VAL A 14 -20.18 29.70 -34.63
C VAL A 14 -20.68 28.29 -34.32
N ALA A 15 -21.48 27.69 -35.20
CA ALA A 15 -21.96 26.32 -35.01
C ALA A 15 -20.82 25.30 -34.95
N ALA A 16 -19.80 25.44 -35.80
CA ALA A 16 -18.63 24.57 -35.80
C ALA A 16 -17.78 24.70 -34.52
N VAL A 17 -17.57 25.93 -34.04
CA VAL A 17 -16.81 26.18 -32.79
C VAL A 17 -17.57 25.65 -31.58
N VAL A 18 -18.89 25.84 -31.52
CA VAL A 18 -19.73 25.28 -30.45
C VAL A 18 -19.74 23.76 -30.52
N GLY A 19 -19.88 23.18 -31.72
CA GLY A 19 -19.80 21.73 -31.92
C GLY A 19 -18.46 21.14 -31.47
N ALA A 20 -17.35 21.79 -31.83
CA ALA A 20 -16.01 21.40 -31.39
C ALA A 20 -15.83 21.57 -29.88
N PHE A 21 -16.36 22.64 -29.27
CA PHE A 21 -16.31 22.83 -27.83
C PHE A 21 -17.20 21.84 -27.06
N VAL A 22 -18.31 21.37 -27.62
CA VAL A 22 -19.14 20.36 -26.96
C VAL A 22 -18.48 18.97 -27.06
N PHE A 23 -17.91 18.63 -28.22
CA PHE A 23 -17.30 17.32 -28.43
C PHE A 23 -15.88 17.21 -27.82
N TRP A 24 -15.06 18.26 -27.93
CA TRP A 24 -13.68 18.33 -27.44
C TRP A 24 -13.49 19.25 -26.22
N GLY A 25 -14.58 19.82 -25.70
CA GLY A 25 -14.54 20.71 -24.55
C GLY A 25 -13.81 20.09 -23.37
N PRO A 26 -13.17 20.93 -22.53
CA PRO A 26 -12.43 20.44 -21.38
C PRO A 26 -13.37 19.59 -20.54
N SER A 27 -13.06 18.30 -20.45
CA SER A 27 -13.76 17.31 -19.63
C SER A 27 -13.47 17.57 -18.14
N GLY A 28 -13.70 18.80 -17.68
CA GLY A 28 -13.47 19.26 -16.32
C GLY A 28 -14.46 18.70 -15.30
N SER A 29 -15.58 18.13 -15.75
CA SER A 29 -16.52 17.43 -14.87
C SER A 29 -15.95 16.09 -14.38
N ARG A 30 -15.24 15.33 -15.22
CA ARG A 30 -14.63 14.04 -14.81
C ARG A 30 -13.46 14.20 -13.84
N LEU A 31 -12.71 15.30 -13.93
CA LEU A 31 -11.62 15.57 -12.99
C LEU A 31 -12.12 16.16 -11.66
N ARG A 32 -13.13 17.04 -11.71
CA ARG A 32 -13.64 17.76 -10.53
C ARG A 32 -14.68 16.97 -9.73
N GLN A 33 -15.42 16.04 -10.35
CA GLN A 33 -16.38 15.18 -9.63
C GLN A 33 -15.75 13.98 -8.92
N ARG A 34 -14.45 13.72 -9.06
CA ARG A 34 -13.80 12.52 -8.50
C ARG A 34 -13.02 12.73 -7.20
N ARG A 35 -12.77 13.98 -6.78
CA ARG A 35 -12.33 14.26 -5.40
C ARG A 35 -13.55 14.15 -4.50
N GLY A 36 -13.62 13.08 -3.71
CA GLY A 36 -14.78 12.73 -2.89
C GLY A 36 -15.69 11.66 -3.49
N GLN A 37 -15.36 11.09 -4.66
CA GLN A 37 -16.04 9.88 -5.12
C GLN A 37 -15.46 8.68 -4.37
N ILE A 38 -16.27 8.12 -3.46
CA ILE A 38 -15.91 6.93 -2.69
C ILE A 38 -15.95 5.72 -3.62
N ALA A 39 -14.87 4.93 -3.65
CA ALA A 39 -14.81 3.70 -4.44
C ALA A 39 -15.37 2.51 -3.65
N GLY A 40 -16.14 1.65 -4.33
CA GLY A 40 -16.55 0.37 -3.80
C GLY A 40 -15.38 -0.62 -3.73
N LEU A 41 -15.58 -1.76 -3.07
CA LEU A 41 -14.61 -2.86 -3.02
C LEU A 41 -15.19 -4.11 -3.68
N HIS A 42 -14.38 -4.81 -4.47
CA HIS A 42 -14.75 -6.11 -5.01
C HIS A 42 -14.92 -7.13 -3.87
N ASN A 43 -15.99 -7.92 -3.94
CA ASN A 43 -16.18 -9.07 -3.07
C ASN A 43 -15.64 -10.31 -3.80
N PHE A 44 -14.71 -11.04 -3.20
CA PHE A 44 -14.11 -12.25 -3.81
C PHE A 44 -14.85 -13.55 -3.44
N GLY A 45 -16.08 -13.42 -2.92
CA GLY A 45 -16.86 -14.51 -2.36
C GLY A 45 -16.68 -14.54 -0.84
N LEU A 46 -17.78 -14.30 -0.11
CA LEU A 46 -17.84 -14.25 1.36
C LEU A 46 -16.88 -13.24 2.04
N THR A 47 -16.22 -12.33 1.29
CA THR A 47 -15.27 -11.34 1.86
C THR A 47 -15.94 -10.03 2.29
N CYS A 48 -17.25 -10.01 2.53
CA CYS A 48 -17.98 -8.80 2.88
C CYS A 48 -17.55 -8.23 4.26
N PHE A 49 -17.16 -9.10 5.20
CA PHE A 49 -16.63 -8.70 6.51
C PHE A 49 -15.38 -7.80 6.38
N LEU A 50 -14.44 -8.17 5.50
CA LEU A 50 -13.26 -7.37 5.19
C LEU A 50 -13.63 -6.06 4.50
N ASN A 51 -14.52 -6.11 3.52
CA ASN A 51 -14.91 -4.91 2.78
C ASN A 51 -15.58 -3.88 3.69
N THR A 52 -16.49 -4.31 4.57
CA THR A 52 -17.14 -3.45 5.58
C THR A 52 -16.10 -2.81 6.49
N LEU A 53 -15.11 -3.59 6.94
CA LEU A 53 -14.08 -3.08 7.83
C LEU A 53 -13.14 -2.08 7.14
N LEU A 54 -12.70 -2.36 5.91
CA LEU A 54 -11.89 -1.44 5.12
C LEU A 54 -12.61 -0.11 4.88
N GLN A 55 -13.92 -0.14 4.62
CA GLN A 55 -14.74 1.07 4.49
C GLN A 55 -14.83 1.84 5.81
N ALA A 56 -15.06 1.15 6.93
CA ALA A 56 -15.09 1.78 8.25
C ALA A 56 -13.75 2.44 8.62
N MET A 57 -12.64 1.77 8.32
CA MET A 57 -11.29 2.29 8.58
C MET A 57 -10.89 3.41 7.62
N ALA A 58 -11.39 3.42 6.39
CA ALA A 58 -11.22 4.53 5.45
C ALA A 58 -11.86 5.82 5.96
N ALA A 59 -12.93 5.72 6.76
CA ALA A 59 -13.58 6.87 7.39
C ALA A 59 -12.79 7.46 8.58
N CYS A 60 -11.69 6.82 9.00
CA CYS A 60 -10.86 7.23 10.14
C CYS A 60 -9.59 7.96 9.67
N PRO A 61 -9.57 9.30 9.54
CA PRO A 61 -8.41 10.03 9.01
C PRO A 61 -7.16 9.88 9.86
N GLN A 62 -7.31 9.77 11.19
CA GLN A 62 -6.18 9.58 12.10
C GLN A 62 -5.49 8.23 11.89
N PHE A 63 -6.26 7.20 11.57
CA PHE A 63 -5.73 5.88 11.26
C PHE A 63 -4.95 5.89 9.93
N ILE A 64 -5.46 6.61 8.92
CA ILE A 64 -4.76 6.80 7.65
C ILE A 64 -3.45 7.56 7.85
N ALA A 65 -3.47 8.64 8.64
CA ALA A 65 -2.26 9.41 8.97
C ALA A 65 -1.21 8.54 9.68
N TRP A 66 -1.65 7.66 10.59
CA TRP A 66 -0.79 6.67 11.23
C TRP A 66 -0.16 5.71 10.21
N LEU A 67 -0.95 5.12 9.30
CA LEU A 67 -0.41 4.25 8.24
C LEU A 67 0.61 4.97 7.34
N GLN A 68 0.36 6.23 6.99
CA GLN A 68 1.27 7.05 6.18
C GLN A 68 2.61 7.26 6.89
N LEU A 69 2.60 7.50 8.20
CA LEU A 69 3.82 7.67 9.00
C LEU A 69 4.72 6.43 8.91
N TYR A 70 4.16 5.23 9.11
CA TYR A 70 4.95 3.99 9.12
C TYR A 70 5.36 3.54 7.71
N ASN A 71 4.49 3.72 6.71
CA ASN A 71 4.83 3.44 5.32
C ASN A 71 6.01 4.28 4.81
N ASN A 72 6.11 5.55 5.24
CA ASN A 72 7.23 6.42 4.86
C ASN A 72 8.55 6.04 5.56
N ALA A 73 8.49 5.43 6.74
CA ALA A 73 9.67 5.00 7.49
C ALA A 73 10.30 3.73 6.90
N SER A 74 9.49 2.81 6.35
CA SER A 74 9.97 1.56 5.75
C SER A 74 9.01 1.08 4.65
N PRO A 75 9.14 1.58 3.41
CA PRO A 75 8.21 1.24 2.34
C PRO A 75 8.47 -0.18 1.81
N ASP A 76 7.73 -1.17 2.32
CA ASP A 76 7.66 -2.51 1.72
C ASP A 76 6.31 -2.71 1.02
N ARG A 77 6.35 -2.90 -0.31
CA ARG A 77 5.16 -3.05 -1.16
C ARG A 77 4.34 -4.30 -0.85
N LYS A 78 4.91 -5.28 -0.16
CA LYS A 78 4.23 -6.52 0.24
C LYS A 78 3.67 -6.47 1.65
N SER A 79 3.98 -5.40 2.38
CA SER A 79 3.58 -5.23 3.77
C SER A 79 2.08 -4.96 3.91
N LEU A 80 1.51 -5.28 5.08
CA LEU A 80 0.12 -5.04 5.37
C LEU A 80 -0.17 -3.54 5.45
N ILE A 81 0.73 -2.75 6.06
CA ILE A 81 0.62 -1.29 6.17
C ILE A 81 0.48 -0.66 4.78
N THR A 82 1.38 -1.00 3.85
CA THR A 82 1.38 -0.44 2.49
C THR A 82 0.14 -0.89 1.70
N SER A 83 -0.21 -2.18 1.81
CA SER A 83 -1.37 -2.75 1.10
C SER A 83 -2.68 -2.11 1.56
N MET A 84 -2.80 -1.88 2.87
CA MET A 84 -3.95 -1.25 3.49
C MET A 84 -4.03 0.23 3.14
N LEU A 85 -2.94 0.98 3.29
CA LEU A 85 -2.89 2.40 2.96
C LEU A 85 -3.34 2.67 1.52
N ASN A 86 -2.79 1.94 0.55
CA ASN A 86 -3.19 2.05 -0.85
C ASN A 86 -4.68 1.78 -1.04
N THR A 87 -5.22 0.75 -0.38
CA THR A 87 -6.64 0.40 -0.46
C THR A 87 -7.52 1.53 0.09
N LEU A 88 -7.18 2.07 1.26
CA LEU A 88 -7.96 3.15 1.90
C LEU A 88 -7.90 4.45 1.09
N GLU A 89 -6.74 4.78 0.51
CA GLU A 89 -6.62 5.96 -0.35
C GLU A 89 -7.44 5.82 -1.65
N VAL A 90 -7.53 4.62 -2.22
CA VAL A 90 -8.38 4.38 -3.40
C VAL A 90 -9.85 4.50 -3.03
N VAL A 91 -10.25 3.89 -1.91
CA VAL A 91 -11.62 3.98 -1.39
C VAL A 91 -12.02 5.42 -1.11
N ASN A 92 -11.14 6.24 -0.53
CA ASN A 92 -11.38 7.65 -0.27
C ASN A 92 -11.25 8.57 -1.51
N GLY A 93 -10.86 8.01 -2.65
CA GLY A 93 -10.61 8.79 -3.88
C GLY A 93 -9.39 9.72 -3.80
N THR A 94 -8.56 9.58 -2.76
CA THR A 94 -7.33 10.37 -2.56
C THR A 94 -6.14 9.77 -3.31
N HIS A 95 -6.20 8.50 -3.72
CA HIS A 95 -5.14 7.84 -4.46
C HIS A 95 -4.80 8.58 -5.77
N ALA A 96 -3.51 8.56 -6.13
CA ALA A 96 -2.98 9.38 -7.22
C ALA A 96 -3.50 8.99 -8.60
N THR A 97 -3.64 7.69 -8.87
CA THR A 97 -3.88 7.14 -10.22
C THR A 97 -5.15 6.32 -10.37
N LEU A 98 -5.69 5.76 -9.28
CA LEU A 98 -6.82 4.82 -9.30
C LEU A 98 -8.04 5.50 -8.71
N ARG A 99 -9.11 5.67 -9.51
CA ARG A 99 -10.38 6.30 -9.07
C ARG A 99 -11.58 5.75 -9.83
N GLY A 100 -12.69 5.54 -9.11
CA GLY A 100 -14.04 5.46 -9.68
C GLY A 100 -14.51 4.06 -10.13
N ASP A 101 -13.64 3.06 -10.14
CA ASP A 101 -14.01 1.66 -10.32
C ASP A 101 -13.90 0.91 -8.98
N PRO A 102 -14.69 -0.17 -8.75
CA PRO A 102 -14.53 -0.97 -7.55
C PRO A 102 -13.08 -1.45 -7.41
N HIS A 103 -12.47 -1.21 -6.25
CA HIS A 103 -11.09 -1.59 -6.00
C HIS A 103 -11.01 -3.04 -5.50
N SER A 104 -9.95 -3.76 -5.89
CA SER A 104 -9.73 -5.15 -5.51
C SER A 104 -8.85 -5.22 -4.25
N PRO A 105 -9.37 -5.50 -3.03
CA PRO A 105 -8.56 -5.54 -1.80
C PRO A 105 -7.65 -6.79 -1.69
N GLY A 106 -7.38 -7.47 -2.81
CA GLY A 106 -6.59 -8.71 -2.82
C GLY A 106 -5.15 -8.53 -2.33
N ALA A 107 -4.60 -7.32 -2.36
CA ALA A 107 -3.30 -7.04 -1.74
C ALA A 107 -3.35 -7.19 -0.22
N VAL A 108 -4.42 -6.73 0.43
CA VAL A 108 -4.63 -6.88 1.87
C VAL A 108 -4.78 -8.36 2.24
N LEU A 109 -5.57 -9.14 1.48
CA LEU A 109 -5.69 -10.59 1.70
C LEU A 109 -4.33 -11.30 1.59
N ARG A 110 -3.53 -10.95 0.57
CA ARG A 110 -2.20 -11.57 0.39
C ARG A 110 -1.24 -11.21 1.51
N ALA A 111 -1.27 -9.96 1.99
CA ALA A 111 -0.44 -9.55 3.12
C ALA A 111 -0.84 -10.27 4.41
N LEU A 112 -2.14 -10.39 4.69
CA LEU A 112 -2.65 -11.18 5.82
C LEU A 112 -2.25 -12.66 5.74
N ASN A 113 -2.36 -13.26 4.54
CA ASN A 113 -1.93 -14.63 4.32
C ASN A 113 -0.42 -14.81 4.55
N ALA A 114 0.40 -13.85 4.12
CA ALA A 114 1.85 -13.86 4.36
C ALA A 114 2.22 -13.73 5.84
N LEU A 115 1.38 -13.09 6.65
CA LEU A 115 1.51 -13.01 8.11
C LEU A 115 0.98 -14.27 8.82
N GLY A 116 0.56 -15.29 8.08
CA GLY A 116 0.07 -16.57 8.62
C GLY A 116 -1.44 -16.60 8.88
N TRP A 117 -2.17 -15.52 8.58
CA TRP A 117 -3.62 -15.51 8.71
C TRP A 117 -4.27 -16.05 7.42
N VAL A 118 -4.51 -17.36 7.40
CA VAL A 118 -5.18 -18.04 6.29
C VAL A 118 -6.69 -18.00 6.53
N ILE A 119 -7.39 -17.20 5.73
CA ILE A 119 -8.85 -17.06 5.78
C ILE A 119 -9.49 -18.28 5.11
N PRO A 120 -10.19 -19.16 5.84
CA PRO A 120 -11.00 -20.19 5.21
C PRO A 120 -12.13 -19.54 4.39
N GLN A 121 -12.59 -20.22 3.34
CA GLN A 121 -13.61 -19.73 2.41
C GLN A 121 -15.02 -19.78 3.03
N GLU A 122 -15.19 -19.13 4.18
CA GLU A 122 -16.43 -19.03 4.95
C GLU A 122 -16.68 -17.58 5.37
N GLU A 123 -17.84 -17.32 5.95
CA GLU A 123 -18.17 -16.00 6.52
C GLU A 123 -17.46 -15.84 7.87
N HIS A 124 -16.83 -14.68 8.08
CA HIS A 124 -16.09 -14.36 9.30
C HIS A 124 -16.73 -13.19 10.05
N ASP A 125 -16.53 -13.16 11.37
CA ASP A 125 -16.92 -12.00 12.18
C ASP A 125 -15.98 -10.82 11.88
N ALA A 126 -16.57 -9.66 11.53
CA ALA A 126 -15.83 -8.45 11.24
C ALA A 126 -15.06 -7.91 12.46
N HIS A 127 -15.58 -8.13 13.68
CA HIS A 127 -14.93 -7.71 14.92
C HIS A 127 -13.70 -8.57 15.23
N GLU A 128 -13.77 -9.88 14.97
CA GLU A 128 -12.62 -10.76 15.09
C GLU A 128 -11.52 -10.36 14.10
N LEU A 129 -11.88 -10.16 12.83
CA LEU A 129 -10.96 -9.67 11.81
C LEU A 129 -10.33 -8.33 12.22
N PHE A 130 -11.09 -7.42 12.83
CA PHE A 130 -10.58 -6.12 13.26
C PHE A 130 -9.45 -6.25 14.28
N HIS A 131 -9.62 -7.12 15.28
CA HIS A 131 -8.57 -7.40 16.24
C HIS A 131 -7.33 -8.00 15.57
N VAL A 132 -7.50 -9.00 14.69
CA VAL A 132 -6.39 -9.60 13.94
C VAL A 132 -5.63 -8.54 13.15
N LEU A 133 -6.34 -7.68 12.42
CA LEU A 133 -5.73 -6.60 11.63
C LEU A 133 -4.93 -5.63 12.50
N LEU A 134 -5.50 -5.18 13.63
CA LEU A 134 -4.79 -4.26 14.52
C LEU A 134 -3.53 -4.90 15.11
N THR A 135 -3.60 -6.15 15.55
CA THR A 135 -2.43 -6.89 16.06
C THR A 135 -1.36 -7.04 14.97
N CYS A 136 -1.73 -7.45 13.76
CA CYS A 136 -0.79 -7.58 12.65
C CYS A 136 -0.13 -6.24 12.27
N LEU A 137 -0.91 -5.15 12.26
CA LEU A 137 -0.39 -3.80 11.97
C LEU A 137 0.55 -3.31 13.07
N GLU A 138 0.21 -3.55 14.34
CA GLU A 138 1.06 -3.20 15.47
C GLU A 138 2.38 -3.98 15.44
N GLU A 139 2.31 -5.29 15.19
CA GLU A 139 3.50 -6.13 15.03
C GLU A 139 4.38 -5.68 13.86
N GLU A 140 3.78 -5.31 12.72
CA GLU A 140 4.51 -4.79 11.56
C GLU A 140 5.14 -3.42 11.85
N ALA A 141 4.45 -2.55 12.59
CA ALA A 141 4.91 -1.20 12.95
C ALA A 141 6.03 -1.21 14.00
N ILE A 142 6.03 -2.19 14.91
CA ILE A 142 7.05 -2.36 15.97
C ILE A 142 8.23 -3.20 15.48
N ARG A 143 8.07 -3.98 14.41
CA ARG A 143 9.12 -4.86 13.89
C ARG A 143 10.40 -4.05 13.68
N PRO A 144 11.50 -4.36 14.38
CA PRO A 144 12.76 -3.74 14.08
C PRO A 144 13.07 -4.01 12.61
N GLN A 145 13.44 -2.95 11.87
CA GLN A 145 13.98 -3.12 10.52
C GLN A 145 15.02 -4.24 10.59
N HIS A 146 15.00 -5.16 9.62
CA HIS A 146 15.82 -6.38 9.61
C HIS A 146 17.33 -6.03 9.69
N LEU A 147 17.80 -5.72 10.89
CA LEU A 147 19.18 -5.85 11.30
C LEU A 147 19.43 -7.35 11.19
N GLY A 148 20.44 -7.71 10.39
CA GLY A 148 20.73 -9.07 9.95
C GLY A 148 20.36 -10.17 10.95
N CYS A 149 19.85 -11.26 10.42
CA CYS A 149 19.48 -12.40 11.24
C CYS A 149 20.70 -12.89 12.03
N LEU A 150 20.51 -13.51 13.20
CA LEU A 150 21.64 -14.00 14.01
C LEU A 150 22.55 -14.99 13.24
N SER A 151 22.02 -15.65 12.20
CA SER A 151 22.81 -16.48 11.29
C SER A 151 23.77 -15.70 10.39
N ASP A 152 23.56 -14.41 10.16
CA ASP A 152 24.51 -13.53 9.45
C ASP A 152 25.73 -13.18 10.33
N ALA A 153 25.63 -13.35 11.65
CA ALA A 153 26.71 -13.13 12.61
C ALA A 153 27.56 -14.39 12.88
N LEU A 154 27.15 -15.55 12.35
CA LEU A 154 27.95 -16.76 12.44
C LEU A 154 29.04 -16.72 11.37
N PRO A 155 30.31 -17.05 11.70
CA PRO A 155 31.33 -17.29 10.70
C PRO A 155 30.81 -18.37 9.76
N THR A 156 30.61 -18.03 8.48
CA THR A 156 30.52 -19.07 7.47
C THR A 156 31.92 -19.63 7.35
N ASP A 157 32.13 -20.89 7.75
CA ASP A 157 33.32 -21.68 7.44
C ASP A 157 33.40 -21.89 5.92
N ASN A 158 33.61 -20.80 5.18
CA ASN A 158 34.24 -20.84 3.87
C ASN A 158 35.75 -20.81 4.17
N ASP A 159 36.20 -21.89 4.79
CA ASP A 159 37.62 -22.22 4.82
C ASP A 159 38.03 -22.46 3.37
N ASP A 160 38.89 -21.54 2.89
CA ASP A 160 39.58 -21.67 1.63
C ASP A 160 40.24 -23.04 1.55
N ASN A 161 39.71 -23.86 0.64
CA ASN A 161 40.24 -25.15 0.25
C ASN A 161 41.68 -24.99 -0.29
N SER A 162 42.65 -25.07 0.61
CA SER A 162 44.02 -25.47 0.31
C SER A 162 44.28 -26.88 0.85
N SER A 163 43.81 -27.86 0.07
CA SER A 163 44.46 -29.17 -0.12
C SER A 163 44.89 -29.96 1.12
N PHE A 164 44.05 -30.89 1.59
CA PHE A 164 44.54 -32.17 2.10
C PHE A 164 43.47 -33.26 2.01
N ALA A 165 43.82 -34.38 1.38
CA ALA A 165 42.98 -35.54 1.19
C ALA A 165 42.83 -36.36 2.48
N GLY A 166 41.63 -36.88 2.77
CA GLY A 166 41.43 -37.83 3.87
C GLY A 166 39.97 -38.27 4.06
N THR A 167 39.68 -39.47 3.59
CA THR A 167 38.51 -40.35 3.81
C THR A 167 37.82 -40.31 5.19
N ALA A 168 36.48 -40.24 5.22
CA ALA A 168 35.55 -41.20 5.88
C ALA A 168 34.07 -40.76 5.82
N THR A 169 33.17 -41.69 5.48
CA THR A 169 31.69 -41.64 5.52
C THR A 169 31.12 -41.96 6.92
N PRO A 170 29.78 -42.02 7.15
CA PRO A 170 28.66 -41.13 6.79
C PRO A 170 27.80 -40.76 8.04
N VAL A 171 26.71 -39.99 7.92
CA VAL A 171 25.38 -40.17 8.58
C VAL A 171 24.54 -38.86 8.51
N GLY A 172 23.35 -38.97 7.92
CA GLY A 172 22.13 -38.25 8.30
C GLY A 172 22.10 -36.71 8.20
N ALA A 173 21.77 -36.17 7.02
CA ALA A 173 21.43 -34.74 6.87
C ALA A 173 19.95 -34.56 6.50
N PHE A 174 19.21 -34.04 7.48
CA PHE A 174 17.85 -33.50 7.39
C PHE A 174 17.80 -32.39 6.32
N ARG A 175 16.94 -32.53 5.30
CA ARG A 175 16.76 -31.50 4.27
C ARG A 175 15.89 -30.38 4.82
N SER A 176 16.53 -29.34 5.35
CA SER A 176 15.87 -28.05 5.61
C SER A 176 15.72 -27.29 4.29
N PHE A 177 14.49 -26.90 3.96
CA PHE A 177 14.18 -26.11 2.78
C PHE A 177 14.58 -24.64 3.04
N SER A 178 15.78 -24.26 2.61
CA SER A 178 16.18 -22.85 2.60
C SER A 178 15.66 -22.16 1.33
N SER A 179 14.76 -21.21 1.57
CA SER A 179 14.25 -20.19 0.66
C SER A 179 15.37 -19.52 -0.13
N MET A 180 15.24 -19.51 -1.46
CA MET A 180 16.00 -18.63 -2.35
C MET A 180 15.60 -17.17 -2.10
N ALA A 181 16.48 -16.39 -1.46
CA ALA A 181 16.47 -14.94 -1.56
C ALA A 181 17.80 -14.51 -2.20
N ALA A 182 17.72 -14.21 -3.50
CA ALA A 182 18.82 -13.66 -4.28
C ALA A 182 19.21 -12.27 -3.72
N GLY A 183 20.50 -12.12 -3.43
CA GLY A 183 21.09 -10.88 -2.97
C GLY A 183 21.19 -9.83 -4.08
N LEU A 184 21.03 -8.58 -3.67
CA LEU A 184 21.67 -7.42 -4.27
C LEU A 184 22.21 -6.58 -3.12
N GLY A 185 23.53 -6.59 -2.96
CA GLY A 185 24.22 -5.90 -1.90
C GLY A 185 24.25 -4.39 -2.09
N ALA A 186 24.30 -3.67 -0.98
CA ALA A 186 24.93 -2.36 -0.89
C ALA A 186 25.51 -2.21 0.53
N SER A 187 26.84 -2.22 0.59
CA SER A 187 27.64 -1.95 1.77
C SER A 187 27.51 -0.47 2.13
N GLN A 188 27.03 -0.14 3.33
CA GLN A 188 27.18 1.22 3.85
C GLN A 188 27.35 1.26 5.36
N ARG A 189 28.39 2.00 5.73
CA ARG A 189 29.04 2.07 7.04
C ARG A 189 28.13 2.68 8.11
N ILE A 190 28.33 2.14 9.31
CA ILE A 190 28.18 2.75 10.63
C ILE A 190 28.50 4.26 10.62
N GLY A 191 27.54 5.04 11.12
CA GLY A 191 27.68 6.46 11.43
C GLY A 191 26.35 7.22 11.34
N ASP A 192 25.94 7.81 12.46
CA ASP A 192 24.88 8.82 12.64
C ASP A 192 23.41 8.38 12.73
N GLN A 193 22.94 8.41 13.98
CA GLN A 193 21.54 8.50 14.37
C GLN A 193 21.13 9.98 14.41
N PRO A 194 20.10 10.40 13.65
CA PRO A 194 19.27 11.51 14.12
C PRO A 194 17.77 11.22 14.03
N ASN A 195 17.05 11.77 15.01
CA ASN A 195 15.60 11.99 15.06
C ASN A 195 14.69 10.84 15.50
N ARG A 196 14.67 10.62 16.82
CA ARG A 196 13.46 10.21 17.56
C ARG A 196 12.66 11.49 17.90
N PRO A 197 11.46 11.75 17.37
CA PRO A 197 10.62 12.80 17.90
C PRO A 197 10.16 12.39 19.30
N SER A 198 10.52 13.22 20.29
CA SER A 198 10.12 13.07 21.68
C SER A 198 8.61 13.26 21.82
N SER A 199 7.98 12.53 22.74
CA SER A 199 6.54 12.48 23.02
C SER A 199 5.87 13.82 23.38
N ALA A 200 6.59 14.93 23.35
CA ALA A 200 6.12 16.27 23.68
C ALA A 200 5.38 16.99 22.52
N MET A 201 5.48 16.52 21.27
CA MET A 201 4.78 17.15 20.14
C MET A 201 3.35 16.62 19.88
N LEU A 202 2.96 15.52 20.53
CA LEU A 202 1.60 14.97 20.39
C LEU A 202 0.54 15.78 21.14
N THR A 203 0.94 16.59 22.12
CA THR A 203 0.02 17.44 22.90
C THR A 203 -0.33 18.76 22.21
N ASP A 204 0.52 19.28 21.33
CA ASP A 204 0.22 20.54 20.60
C ASP A 204 -0.75 20.33 19.43
N PHE A 205 -0.76 19.15 18.80
CA PHE A 205 -1.70 18.86 17.71
C PHE A 205 -3.15 18.64 18.17
N LEU A 206 -3.36 18.19 19.41
CA LEU A 206 -4.72 18.02 19.96
C LEU A 206 -5.39 19.33 20.36
N ASN A 207 -4.63 20.44 20.46
CA ASN A 207 -5.16 21.72 20.96
C ASN A 207 -5.41 22.77 19.87
N MET A 208 -5.17 22.44 18.60
CA MET A 208 -5.32 23.39 17.47
C MET A 208 -6.64 23.22 16.69
N GLY A 209 -7.51 22.29 17.11
CA GLY A 209 -8.79 21.96 16.46
C GLY A 209 -10.05 22.57 17.08
N VAL A 210 -9.93 23.52 18.01
CA VAL A 210 -11.08 24.24 18.58
C VAL A 210 -10.91 25.74 18.34
N ARG A 211 -11.27 26.19 17.15
CA ARG A 211 -11.85 27.52 16.88
C ARG A 211 -12.78 27.44 15.67
#